data_AF-A0A7W0WRX9-F1
#
_entry.id   AF-A0A7W0WRX9-F1
#
_cell.length_a   1.000
_cell.length_b   1.000
_cell.length_c   1.000
_cell.angle_alpha   90.00
_cell.angle_beta   90.00
_cell.angle_gamma   90.00
#
_symmetry.space_group_name_H-M   'P 1'
#
loop_
_entity.id
_entity.type
_entity.pdbx_description
1 polymer ?
#
loop_
_entity_poly.entity_id
_entity_poly.type
_entity_poly.pdbx_seq_one_letter_code
_entity_poly.pdbx_strand_id
1 'polypeptide(L)' 'MYRRAVPASTQRNLLGQLLEPCSLEPRTGWFRTGCCETDDNDVGRHVVCIQMTAAFLE' A
#
# COMPACT_ATOMS: atom_id res chain seq x y z
N MET A 1 11.74 -19.20 4.11
CA MET A 1 10.77 -19.44 5.21
C MET A 1 10.59 -18.09 5.90
N TYR A 2 9.55 -17.28 5.69
CA TYR A 2 8.12 -17.54 5.52
C TYR A 2 7.58 -16.66 4.39
N ARG A 3 7.05 -17.26 3.31
CA ARG A 3 6.07 -16.57 2.47
C ARG A 3 4.80 -16.47 3.30
N ARG A 4 4.71 -15.47 4.18
CA ARG A 4 3.47 -15.15 4.87
C ARG A 4 2.50 -14.76 3.76
N ALA A 5 1.42 -15.54 3.60
CA ALA A 5 0.39 -15.23 2.62
C ALA A 5 -0.09 -13.80 2.90
N VAL A 6 0.24 -12.87 2.01
CA VAL A 6 -0.20 -11.50 2.17
C VAL A 6 -1.68 -11.50 1.80
N PRO A 7 -2.58 -11.09 2.69
CA PRO A 7 -3.99 -10.98 2.31
C PRO A 7 -4.06 -10.05 1.10
N ALA A 8 -4.54 -10.60 -0.02
CA ALA A 8 -4.72 -9.84 -1.24
C ALA A 8 -5.80 -8.79 -0.99
N SER A 9 -5.49 -7.54 -1.31
CA SER A 9 -6.48 -6.47 -1.29
C SER A 9 -7.62 -6.80 -2.26
N THR A 10 -8.83 -6.34 -1.96
CA THR A 10 -9.98 -6.39 -2.87
C THR A 10 -10.03 -5.19 -3.82
N GLN A 11 -9.20 -4.17 -3.60
CA GLN A 11 -9.10 -2.98 -4.45
C GLN A 11 -8.14 -3.22 -5.62
N ARG A 12 -8.23 -2.37 -6.65
CA ARG A 12 -7.48 -2.53 -7.90
C ARG A 12 -6.41 -1.47 -8.08
N ASN A 13 -5.29 -1.85 -8.69
CA ASN A 13 -4.27 -0.93 -9.20
C ASN A 13 -4.74 -0.25 -10.49
N LEU A 14 -3.92 0.68 -11.02
CA LEU A 14 -4.19 1.41 -12.25
C LEU A 14 -4.33 0.52 -13.50
N LEU A 15 -3.85 -0.73 -13.44
CA LEU A 15 -3.96 -1.72 -14.52
C LEU A 15 -5.23 -2.57 -14.40
N GLY A 16 -6.09 -2.32 -13.41
CA GLY A 16 -7.31 -3.09 -13.15
C GLY A 16 -7.08 -4.44 -12.45
N GLN A 17 -5.85 -4.74 -12.05
CA GLN A 17 -5.48 -5.94 -11.30
C GLN A 17 -5.60 -5.69 -9.79
N LEU A 18 -5.61 -6.74 -8.96
CA LEU A 18 -5.62 -6.56 -7.50
C LEU A 18 -4.38 -5.79 -7.03
N LEU A 19 -4.54 -4.97 -5.98
CA LEU A 19 -3.39 -4.28 -5.39
C LEU A 19 -2.38 -5.30 -4.84
N GLU A 20 -1.13 -5.06 -5.20
CA GLU A 20 0.01 -5.73 -4.59
C GLU A 20 0.42 -5.01 -3.29
N PRO A 21 1.10 -5.70 -2.36
CA PRO A 21 1.63 -5.06 -1.16
C PRO A 21 2.68 -4.01 -1.53
N CYS A 22 2.52 -2.80 -1.01
CA CYS A 22 3.51 -1.73 -1.17
C CYS A 22 4.70 -1.93 -0.23
N SER A 23 4.45 -2.19 1.05
CA SER A 23 5.51 -2.53 2.03
C SER A 23 4.93 -3.24 3.26
N LEU A 24 5.61 -4.31 3.67
CA LEU A 24 5.25 -5.10 4.86
C LEU A 24 6.17 -4.84 6.05
N GLU A 25 7.37 -4.33 5.79
CA GLU A 25 8.39 -4.03 6.80
C GLU A 25 9.26 -2.86 6.31
N PRO A 26 8.96 -1.62 6.75
CA PRO A 26 7.87 -1.23 7.64
C PRO A 26 6.49 -1.40 7.01
N ARG A 27 5.49 -1.76 7.83
CA ARG A 27 4.09 -1.95 7.40
C ARG A 27 3.44 -0.61 7.05
N THR A 28 3.03 -0.45 5.79
CA THR A 28 2.41 0.78 5.26
C THR A 28 0.88 0.64 5.03
N GLY A 29 0.28 1.66 4.39
CA GLY A 29 -1.13 1.70 3.99
C GLY A 29 -2.02 2.35 5.04
N TRP A 30 -3.10 3.03 4.61
CA TRP A 30 -4.08 3.67 5.50
C TRP A 30 -4.60 2.70 6.57
N PHE A 31 -5.07 1.52 6.15
CA PHE A 31 -5.54 0.45 7.05
C PHE A 31 -4.42 -0.37 7.70
N ARG A 32 -3.14 -0.03 7.46
CA ARG A 32 -1.97 -0.79 7.92
C ARG A 32 -1.96 -2.27 7.48
N THR A 33 -2.54 -2.57 6.32
CA THR A 33 -2.50 -3.91 5.70
C THR A 33 -1.18 -4.18 4.97
N GLY A 34 -0.46 -3.12 4.58
CA GLY A 34 0.69 -3.15 3.70
C GLY A 34 0.38 -2.74 2.26
N CYS A 35 -0.89 -2.52 1.92
CA CYS A 35 -1.36 -2.09 0.60
C CYS A 35 -1.81 -0.63 0.63
N CYS A 36 -1.74 0.08 -0.51
CA CYS A 36 -2.20 1.46 -0.68
C CYS A 36 -3.73 1.54 -0.86
N GLU A 37 -4.45 0.85 0.01
CA GLU A 37 -5.92 0.84 0.04
C GLU A 37 -6.45 2.13 0.67
N THR A 38 -7.63 2.56 0.23
CA THR A 38 -8.29 3.79 0.70
C THR A 38 -9.79 3.58 0.88
N ASP A 39 -10.46 4.48 1.59
CA ASP A 39 -11.93 4.58 1.63
C ASP A 39 -12.32 6.06 1.67
N ASP A 40 -13.59 6.36 1.90
CA ASP A 40 -14.07 7.74 1.99
C ASP A 40 -13.55 8.49 3.25
N ASN A 41 -13.02 7.77 4.24
CA ASN A 41 -12.47 8.36 5.47
C ASN A 41 -10.99 8.71 5.34
N ASP A 42 -10.27 8.14 4.38
CA ASP A 42 -8.89 8.49 4.05
C ASP A 42 -8.81 9.79 3.23
N VAL A 43 -9.02 10.92 3.93
CA VAL A 43 -8.96 12.27 3.33
C VAL A 43 -7.59 12.56 2.71
N GLY A 44 -6.52 11.96 3.26
CA GLY A 44 -5.14 12.12 2.76
C GLY A 44 -4.85 11.33 1.48
N ARG A 45 -5.71 10.39 1.09
CA ARG A 45 -5.61 9.56 -0.12
C ARG A 45 -4.24 8.88 -0.24
N HIS A 46 -3.98 7.94 0.68
CA HIS A 46 -2.76 7.13 0.70
C HIS A 46 -2.74 6.03 -0.37
N VAL A 47 -2.99 6.41 -1.65
CA VAL A 47 -3.21 5.50 -2.79
C VAL A 47 -1.99 5.30 -3.69
N VAL A 48 -0.90 6.04 -3.48
CA VAL A 48 0.31 5.96 -4.30
C VAL A 48 1.39 5.19 -3.56
N CYS A 49 1.80 4.04 -4.10
CA CYS A 49 2.97 3.34 -3.62
C CYS A 49 4.23 3.97 -4.22
N ILE A 50 5.16 4.40 -3.36
CA ILE A 50 6.41 5.05 -3.79
C ILE A 50 7.61 4.51 -3.00
N GLN A 51 8.77 4.50 -3.65
CA GLN A 51 10.05 4.33 -2.98
C GLN A 51 10.55 5.70 -2.54
N MET A 52 10.82 5.85 -1.25
CA MET A 52 11.35 7.11 -0.72
C MET A 52 12.78 7.33 -1.19
N THR A 53 13.10 8.59 -1.45
CA THR A 53 14.47 9.07 -1.57
C THR A 53 14.70 10.12 -0.50
N ALA A 54 15.95 10.35 -0.08
CA ALA A 54 16.25 11.38 0.91
C ALA A 54 15.75 12.76 0.45
N ALA A 55 15.89 13.09 -0.83
CA ALA A 55 15.43 14.36 -1.40
C ALA A 55 13.90 14.55 -1.38
N PHE A 56 13.11 13.47 -1.28
CA PHE A 56 11.65 13.58 -1.14
C PHE A 56 11.22 13.79 0.32
N LEU A 57 12.06 13.40 1.29
CA LEU A 57 11.75 13.45 2.71
C LEU A 57 12.10 14.79 3.37
N GLU A 58 13.01 15.56 2.77
CA GLU A 58 13.36 16.94 3.16
C GLU A 58 12.40 17.96 2.52
#